data_AF-A0A078BRJ9-F1
#
_entry.id   AF-A0A078BRJ9-F1
#
_cell.length_a   1.000
_cell.length_b   1.000
_cell.length_c   1.000
_cell.angle_alpha   90.00
_cell.angle_beta   90.00
_cell.angle_gamma   90.00
#
_symmetry.space_group_name_H-M   'P 1'
#
loop_
_entity.id
_entity.type
_entity.pdbx_description
1 polymer ?
#
loop_
_entity_poly.entity_id
_entity_poly.type
_entity_poly.pdbx_seq_one_letter_code
_entity_poly.pdbx_strand_id
1 'polypeptide(L)'
;MDGIKSMNTTRWNIAVSPDVDQSVRMFLAAQGGGRKGDLSRFIEEAVRAYLLDRAVDQAKAAAAGMSETELTDLIDEAVQWVREH
;
A
#
# COMPACT_ATOMS: atom_id res chain seq x y z
N MET A 1 -22.36 -22.25 -2.21
CA MET A 1 -21.39 -22.47 -3.32
C MET A 1 -21.10 -21.10 -3.87
N ASP A 2 -20.35 -20.33 -3.08
CA ASP A 2 -20.14 -18.91 -3.34
C ASP A 2 -19.06 -18.78 -4.41
N GLY A 3 -19.49 -18.28 -5.56
CA GLY A 3 -18.63 -18.04 -6.71
C GLY A 3 -17.47 -17.16 -6.29
N ILE A 4 -16.25 -17.65 -6.52
CA ILE A 4 -15.01 -16.89 -6.42
C ILE A 4 -15.25 -15.57 -7.16
N LYS A 5 -15.35 -14.49 -6.39
CA LYS A 5 -15.44 -13.11 -6.88
C LYS A 5 -14.29 -12.95 -7.87
N SER A 6 -14.59 -12.82 -9.15
CA SER A 6 -13.57 -12.60 -10.17
C SER A 6 -12.80 -11.34 -9.76
N MET A 7 -11.53 -11.49 -9.40
CA MET A 7 -10.65 -10.38 -9.00
C MET A 7 -10.54 -9.44 -10.19
N ASN A 8 -11.34 -8.37 -10.17
CA ASN A 8 -11.41 -7.42 -11.26
C ASN A 8 -10.08 -6.64 -11.30
N THR A 9 -9.18 -7.05 -12.18
CA THR A 9 -7.86 -6.43 -12.32
C THR A 9 -7.96 -5.23 -13.23
N THR A 10 -7.49 -4.07 -12.77
CA THR A 10 -7.38 -2.88 -13.60
C THR A 10 -5.98 -2.84 -14.22
N ARG A 11 -5.90 -2.77 -15.55
CA ARG A 11 -4.61 -2.73 -16.26
C ARG A 11 -4.11 -1.30 -16.36
N TRP A 12 -2.92 -1.04 -15.86
CA TRP A 12 -2.22 0.24 -16.02
C TRP A 12 -1.16 0.13 -17.13
N ASN A 13 -1.05 1.17 -17.96
CA ASN A 13 0.08 1.38 -18.85
C ASN A 13 0.92 2.52 -18.27
N ILE A 14 2.18 2.25 -17.96
CA ILE A 14 3.09 3.20 -17.31
C ILE A 14 4.40 3.30 -18.09
N ALA A 15 4.95 4.51 -18.16
CA ALA A 15 6.29 4.74 -18.67
C ALA A 15 7.24 4.93 -17.48
N VAL A 16 8.39 4.26 -17.51
CA VAL A 16 9.45 4.36 -16.50
C VAL A 16 10.78 4.59 -17.19
N SER A 17 11.78 5.06 -16.46
CA SER A 17 13.14 5.16 -17.02
C SER A 17 13.73 3.76 -17.27
N PRO A 18 14.63 3.60 -18.25
CA PRO A 18 15.33 2.34 -18.49
C PRO A 18 16.04 1.80 -17.25
N ASP A 19 16.63 2.70 -16.46
CA ASP A 19 17.36 2.35 -15.24
C ASP A 19 16.44 1.70 -14.20
N VAL A 20 15.23 2.24 -14.00
CA VAL A 20 14.26 1.68 -13.06
C VAL A 20 13.74 0.33 -13.54
N ASP A 21 13.42 0.18 -14.83
CA ASP A 21 13.03 -1.12 -15.40
C ASP A 21 14.13 -2.17 -15.16
N GLN A 22 15.37 -1.80 -15.44
CA GLN A 22 16.52 -2.68 -15.27
C GLN A 22 16.76 -3.07 -13.80
N SER A 23 16.67 -2.12 -12.86
CA SER A 23 16.80 -2.39 -11.43
C SER A 23 15.69 -3.31 -10.91
N VAL A 24 14.43 -3.05 -11.29
CA VAL A 24 13.28 -3.88 -10.87
C VAL A 24 13.42 -5.31 -11.41
N ARG A 25 13.83 -5.48 -12.67
CA ARG A 25 14.05 -6.81 -13.25
C ARG A 25 15.17 -7.57 -12.55
N MET A 26 16.29 -6.93 -12.26
CA MET A 26 17.39 -7.57 -11.51
C MET A 26 16.93 -7.98 -10.11
N PHE A 27 16.21 -7.11 -9.42
CA PHE A 27 15.67 -7.38 -8.08
C PHE A 27 14.73 -8.59 -8.09
N LEU A 28 13.80 -8.65 -9.04
CA LEU A 28 12.87 -9.78 -9.18
C LEU A 28 13.62 -11.07 -9.54
N ALA A 29 14.60 -11.02 -10.45
CA ALA A 29 15.40 -12.18 -10.82
C ALA A 29 16.19 -12.74 -9.62
N ALA A 30 16.77 -11.87 -8.78
CA ALA A 30 17.51 -12.26 -7.59
C ALA A 30 16.64 -13.01 -6.55
N GLN A 31 15.33 -12.75 -6.52
CA GLN A 31 14.38 -13.46 -5.66
C GLN A 31 13.83 -14.76 -6.28
N GLY A 32 14.38 -15.21 -7.41
CA GLY A 32 13.84 -16.36 -8.16
C GLY A 32 12.55 -16.04 -8.92
N GLY A 33 12.26 -14.75 -9.11
CA GLY A 33 11.15 -14.24 -9.92
C GLY A 33 11.47 -14.17 -11.42
N GLY A 34 10.52 -13.66 -12.19
CA GLY A 34 10.54 -13.63 -13.66
C GLY A 34 9.35 -14.34 -14.29
N ARG A 35 8.36 -14.73 -13.47
CA ARG A 35 7.10 -15.30 -13.93
C ARG A 35 6.15 -14.18 -14.32
N LYS A 36 5.21 -14.52 -15.21
CA LYS A 36 4.14 -13.61 -15.61
C LYS A 36 3.38 -13.14 -14.37
N GLY A 37 3.31 -11.82 -14.17
CA GLY A 37 2.59 -11.20 -13.05
C GLY A 37 3.47 -10.72 -11.89
N ASP A 38 4.74 -11.13 -11.80
CA ASP A 38 5.64 -10.68 -10.73
C ASP A 38 5.83 -9.16 -10.72
N LEU A 39 5.98 -8.55 -11.90
CA LEU A 39 6.09 -7.10 -12.04
C LEU A 39 4.82 -6.38 -11.58
N SER A 40 3.64 -6.88 -11.98
CA SER A 40 2.36 -6.29 -11.58
C SER A 40 2.17 -6.36 -10.07
N ARG A 41 2.50 -7.50 -9.45
CA ARG A 41 2.45 -7.68 -8.00
C ARG A 41 3.43 -6.77 -7.27
N PHE A 42 4.67 -6.69 -7.76
CA PHE A 42 5.69 -5.81 -7.19
C PHE A 42 5.25 -4.34 -7.20
N ILE A 43 4.71 -3.87 -8.33
CA ILE A 43 4.22 -2.49 -8.44
C ILE A 43 3.03 -2.27 -7.51
N GLU A 44 2.10 -3.22 -7.44
CA GLU A 44 0.94 -3.11 -6.55
C GLU A 44 1.36 -3.02 -5.08
N GLU A 45 2.25 -3.91 -4.63
CA GLU A 45 2.78 -3.90 -3.26
C GLU A 45 3.52 -2.59 -2.95
N ALA A 46 4.38 -2.13 -3.87
CA ALA A 46 5.13 -0.88 -3.70
C ALA A 46 4.22 0.35 -3.62
N VAL A 47 3.20 0.44 -4.48
CA VAL A 47 2.24 1.55 -4.47
C VAL A 47 1.38 1.52 -3.20
N ARG A 48 0.93 0.35 -2.75
CA ARG A 48 0.18 0.21 -1.50
C ARG A 48 1.00 0.67 -0.29
N ALA A 49 2.26 0.23 -0.20
CA ALA A 49 3.16 0.65 0.87
C ALA A 49 3.38 2.17 0.85
N TYR A 50 3.65 2.74 -0.33
CA TYR A 50 3.84 4.19 -0.46
C TYR A 50 2.60 4.99 -0.06
N LEU A 51 1.40 4.55 -0.47
CA LEU A 51 0.16 5.23 -0.08
C LEU A 51 -0.09 5.16 1.44
N LEU A 52 0.21 4.03 2.07
CA LEU A 52 0.11 3.87 3.51
C LEU A 52 1.06 4.83 4.24
N ASP A 53 2.34 4.88 3.83
CA ASP A 53 3.32 5.78 4.43
C ASP A 53 2.87 7.24 4.33
N ARG A 54 2.34 7.66 3.18
CA ARG A 54 1.80 9.02 2.99
C ARG A 54 0.59 9.30 3.87
N ALA A 55 -0.29 8.32 4.07
CA ALA A 55 -1.44 8.47 4.96
C ALA A 55 -0.99 8.61 6.43
N VAL A 56 0.01 7.83 6.85
CA VAL A 56 0.60 7.92 8.19
C VAL A 56 1.26 9.29 8.40
N ASP A 57 2.04 9.78 7.44
CA ASP A 57 2.68 11.09 7.52
C ASP A 57 1.63 12.21 7.64
N GLN A 58 0.55 12.13 6.85
CA GLN A 58 -0.55 13.08 6.93
C GLN A 58 -1.25 13.04 8.30
N ALA A 59 -1.51 11.84 8.83
CA ALA A 59 -2.14 11.66 10.14
C ALA A 59 -1.26 12.25 11.26
N LYS A 60 0.05 11.99 11.23
CA LYS A 60 1.01 12.57 12.18
C LYS A 60 1.07 14.09 12.10
N ALA A 61 1.08 14.64 10.89
CA ALA A 61 1.08 16.09 10.70
C ALA A 61 -0.20 16.75 11.23
N ALA A 62 -1.36 16.13 11.01
CA ALA A 62 -2.63 16.60 11.55
C ALA A 62 -2.68 16.52 13.09
N ALA A 63 -2.07 15.48 13.67
CA ALA A 63 -2.02 15.27 15.11
C ALA A 63 -0.91 16.07 15.83
N ALA A 64 -0.01 16.74 15.11
CA ALA A 64 1.18 17.36 15.68
C ALA A 64 0.90 18.46 16.72
N GLY A 65 -0.30 19.05 16.70
CA GLY A 65 -0.73 20.08 17.66
C GLY A 65 -1.61 19.55 18.80
N MET A 66 -1.91 18.25 18.83
CA MET A 66 -2.77 17.64 19.83
C MET A 66 -1.98 17.30 21.10
N SER A 67 -2.60 17.44 22.27
CA SER A 67 -2.09 16.87 23.50
C SER A 67 -2.16 15.34 23.47
N GLU A 68 -1.36 14.68 24.32
CA GLU A 68 -1.34 13.22 24.44
C GLU A 68 -2.73 12.65 24.79
N THR A 69 -3.49 13.34 25.63
CA THR A 69 -4.86 12.96 25.99
C THR A 69 -5.79 13.04 24.78
N GLU A 70 -5.79 14.16 24.07
CA GLU A 70 -6.63 14.33 22.86
C GLU A 70 -6.29 13.30 21.77
N LEU A 71 -5.01 12.97 21.60
CA LEU A 71 -4.58 11.95 20.65
C LEU A 71 -5.02 10.55 21.08
N THR A 72 -4.93 10.24 22.37
CA THR A 72 -5.37 8.94 22.92
C THR A 72 -6.88 8.78 22.77
N ASP A 73 -7.65 9.81 23.11
CA ASP A 73 -9.11 9.81 22.96
C ASP A 73 -9.52 9.61 21.49
N LEU A 74 -8.84 10.27 20.55
CA LEU A 74 -9.07 10.09 19.11
C LEU A 74 -8.78 8.65 18.65
N ILE A 75 -7.70 8.04 19.15
CA ILE A 75 -7.35 6.65 18.84
C ILE A 75 -8.40 5.69 19.39
N ASP A 76 -8.84 5.89 20.63
CA ASP A 76 -9.83 5.05 21.28
C ASP A 76 -11.18 5.13 20.55
N GLU A 77 -11.62 6.32 20.14
CA GLU A 77 -12.83 6.50 19.31
C GLU A 77 -12.73 5.73 17.99
N ALA A 78 -11.59 5.87 17.28
CA ALA A 78 -11.38 5.17 16.02
C ALA A 78 -11.36 3.64 16.19
N VAL A 79 -10.72 3.13 17.25
CA VAL A 79 -10.68 1.69 17.56
C VAL A 79 -12.06 1.17 17.95
N GLN A 80 -12.82 1.94 18.73
CA GLN A 80 -14.19 1.59 19.10
C GLN A 80 -15.09 1.49 17.85
N TRP A 81 -15.01 2.48 16.95
CA TRP A 81 -15.77 2.47 15.71
C TRP A 81 -15.51 1.22 14.86
N VAL A 82 -14.25 0.80 14.71
CA VAL A 82 -13.86 -0.43 13.98
C VAL A 82 -14.37 -1.70 14.66
N ARG A 83 -14.54 -1.71 15.98
CA ARG A 83 -15.07 -2.88 16.70
C ARG A 83 -16.58 -3.02 16.58
N GLU A 84 -17.28 -1.91 16.36
CA GLU A 84 -18.73 -1.85 16.25
C GLU A 84 -19.25 -2.07 14.81
N HIS A 85 -18.35 -2.10 13.82
CA HIS A 85 -18.64 -2.27 12.38
C HIS A 85 -17.86 -3.44 11.77
#